data_AF-A0A0C2HBC8-F1
#
_entry.id   AF-A0A0C2HBC8-F1
#
_cell.length_a   1.000
_cell.length_b   1.000
_cell.length_c   1.000
_cell.angle_alpha   90.00
_cell.angle_beta   90.00
_cell.angle_gamma   90.00
#
_symmetry.space_group_name_H-M   'P 1'
#
loop_
_entity.id
_entity.type
_entity.pdbx_description
1 polymer ?
#
loop_
_entity_poly.entity_id
_entity_poly.type
_entity_poly.pdbx_seq_one_letter_code
_entity_poly.pdbx_strand_id
1 'polypeptide(L)'
;MPFQIMGENPPADGKFFFSVERFDYTKGIKEKLIAYRRYFQKYPNRIGKDVLYQVAVTNRRTVDTYRVYQDECLDLARTIVAEFKDPSRPEWKPLIFQTDG
;
A
#
# COMPACT_ATOMS: atom_id res chain seq x y z
N MET A 1 20.28 4.35 7.34
CA MET A 1 19.18 5.16 7.88
C MET A 1 18.05 4.23 8.30
N PRO A 2 17.51 4.30 9.53
CA PRO A 2 16.33 3.50 9.86
C PRO A 2 15.18 3.87 8.91
N PHE A 3 14.51 2.87 8.36
CA PHE A 3 13.33 3.05 7.52
C PHE A 3 12.20 3.64 8.36
N GLN A 4 11.94 4.94 8.27
CA GLN A 4 10.76 5.55 8.89
C GLN A 4 9.54 5.35 7.97
N ILE A 5 8.90 4.18 8.11
CA ILE A 5 7.72 3.81 7.31
C ILE A 5 6.57 4.82 7.46
N MET A 6 6.41 5.42 8.64
CA MET A 6 5.37 6.42 8.90
C MET A 6 5.83 7.87 8.70
N GLY A 7 7.04 8.10 8.14
CA GLY A 7 7.64 9.43 8.00
C GLY A 7 8.27 9.98 9.28
N GLU A 8 8.73 11.22 9.21
CA GLU A 8 9.27 11.94 10.37
C GLU A 8 8.12 12.42 11.27
N ASN A 9 8.27 12.27 12.59
CA ASN A 9 7.29 12.66 13.61
C ASN A 9 5.83 12.23 13.31
N PRO A 10 5.54 10.91 13.27
CA PRO A 10 4.20 10.44 12.95
C PRO A 10 3.17 10.89 14.00
N PRO A 11 1.92 11.20 13.59
CA PRO A 11 0.84 11.52 14.52
C PRO A 11 0.64 10.42 15.56
N ALA A 12 0.41 10.81 16.82
CA ALA A 12 0.24 9.88 17.92
C ALA A 12 -0.95 8.90 17.71
N ASP A 13 -1.97 9.32 16.96
CA ASP A 13 -3.14 8.50 16.62
C ASP A 13 -3.02 7.77 15.27
N GLY A 14 -1.86 7.86 14.61
CA GLY A 14 -1.58 7.15 13.36
C GLY A 14 -1.64 5.63 13.54
N LYS A 15 -2.05 4.93 12.49
CA LYS A 15 -2.16 3.48 12.44
C LYS A 15 -1.24 2.91 11.38
N PHE A 16 -0.57 1.84 11.77
CA PHE A 16 0.26 1.04 10.89
C PHE A 16 -0.46 -0.26 10.56
N PHE A 17 -0.82 -0.43 9.31
CA PHE A 17 -1.37 -1.68 8.78
C PHE A 17 -0.25 -2.47 8.14
N PHE A 18 -0.06 -3.71 8.56
CA PHE A 18 0.96 -4.60 8.00
C PHE A 18 0.29 -5.82 7.38
N SER A 19 0.69 -6.15 6.15
CA SER A 19 0.14 -7.28 5.40
C SER A 19 1.24 -7.97 4.61
N VAL A 20 1.28 -9.30 4.68
CA VAL A 20 2.22 -10.14 3.92
C VAL A 20 1.45 -11.28 3.30
N GLU A 21 1.54 -11.43 1.98
CA GLU A 21 0.96 -12.56 1.27
C GLU A 21 1.73 -12.88 -0.01
N ARG A 22 1.48 -14.06 -0.61
CA ARG A 22 2.01 -14.36 -1.94
C ARG A 22 1.32 -13.48 -2.98
N PHE A 23 2.06 -13.07 -4.00
CA PHE A 23 1.53 -12.27 -5.10
C PHE A 23 0.73 -13.12 -6.09
N ASP A 24 -0.38 -13.66 -5.61
CA ASP A 24 -1.27 -14.62 -6.25
C ASP A 24 -2.70 -14.06 -6.26
N TYR A 25 -3.42 -14.24 -7.37
CA TYR A 25 -4.76 -13.68 -7.57
C TYR A 25 -5.80 -14.18 -6.56
N THR A 26 -5.57 -15.33 -5.92
CA THR A 26 -6.48 -15.89 -4.90
C THR A 26 -6.39 -15.20 -3.55
N LYS A 27 -5.41 -14.30 -3.35
CA LYS A 27 -5.16 -13.67 -2.03
C LYS A 27 -5.87 -12.35 -1.80
N GLY A 28 -6.50 -11.80 -2.84
CA GLY A 28 -7.37 -10.63 -2.68
C GLY A 28 -6.61 -9.32 -2.42
N ILE A 29 -5.34 -9.23 -2.84
CA ILE A 29 -4.53 -8.00 -2.76
C ILE A 29 -5.26 -6.85 -3.45
N LYS A 30 -5.82 -7.08 -4.64
CA LYS A 30 -6.52 -6.05 -5.41
C LYS A 30 -7.71 -5.48 -4.63
N GLU A 31 -8.56 -6.34 -4.09
CA GLU A 31 -9.74 -5.96 -3.31
C GLU A 31 -9.33 -5.20 -2.03
N LYS A 32 -8.23 -5.62 -1.39
CA LYS A 32 -7.65 -4.93 -0.24
C LYS A 32 -7.17 -3.53 -0.59
N LEU A 33 -6.47 -3.36 -1.71
CA LEU A 33 -6.06 -2.04 -2.19
C LEU A 33 -7.28 -1.15 -2.53
N ILE A 34 -8.32 -1.71 -3.16
CA ILE A 34 -9.58 -0.98 -3.44
C ILE A 34 -10.23 -0.54 -2.12
N ALA A 35 -10.31 -1.44 -1.13
CA ALA A 35 -10.86 -1.12 0.19
C ALA A 35 -10.04 -0.05 0.90
N TYR A 36 -8.71 -0.10 0.78
CA TYR A 36 -7.81 0.89 1.37
C TYR A 36 -7.92 2.27 0.71
N ARG A 37 -8.12 2.31 -0.61
CA ARG A 37 -8.46 3.55 -1.32
C ARG A 37 -9.77 4.15 -0.79
N ARG A 38 -10.81 3.32 -0.65
CA ARG A 38 -12.12 3.72 -0.10
C ARG A 38 -12.03 4.16 1.36
N TYR A 39 -11.10 3.58 2.14
CA TYR A 39 -10.86 3.96 3.53
C TYR A 39 -10.53 5.46 3.65
N PHE A 40 -9.61 5.98 2.85
CA PHE A 40 -9.29 7.41 2.86
C PHE A 40 -10.40 8.30 2.30
N GLN A 41 -11.16 7.82 1.30
CA GLN A 41 -12.33 8.54 0.80
C GLN A 41 -13.43 8.67 1.87
N LYS A 42 -13.62 7.62 2.67
CA LYS A 42 -14.60 7.59 3.76
C LYS A 42 -14.12 8.35 5.00
N TYR A 43 -12.81 8.31 5.27
CA TYR A 43 -12.19 8.92 6.46
C TYR A 43 -11.02 9.83 6.04
N PRO A 44 -11.30 11.00 5.45
CA PRO A 44 -10.26 11.91 4.95
C PRO A 44 -9.35 12.43 6.07
N ASN A 45 -9.81 12.45 7.32
CA ASN A 45 -9.02 12.80 8.50
C ASN A 45 -7.89 11.81 8.84
N ARG A 46 -7.81 10.68 8.14
CA ARG A 46 -6.74 9.67 8.29
C ARG A 46 -5.59 9.89 7.31
N ILE A 47 -5.79 10.71 6.28
CA ILE A 47 -4.73 11.12 5.33
C ILE A 47 -3.64 11.85 6.12
N GLY A 48 -2.37 11.57 5.80
CA GLY A 48 -1.23 12.08 6.55
C GLY A 48 -0.93 11.32 7.86
N LYS A 49 -1.77 10.36 8.26
CA LYS A 49 -1.61 9.61 9.52
C LYS A 49 -1.31 8.14 9.32
N ASP A 50 -2.12 7.49 8.50
CA ASP A 50 -2.14 6.03 8.41
C ASP A 50 -1.30 5.51 7.26
N VAL A 51 -0.69 4.34 7.45
CA VAL A 51 0.16 3.71 6.43
C VAL A 51 -0.17 2.23 6.34
N LEU A 52 -0.34 1.76 5.11
CA LEU A 52 -0.36 0.33 4.78
C LEU A 52 1.01 -0.07 4.25
N TYR A 53 1.61 -1.07 4.87
CA TYR A 53 2.80 -1.75 4.37
C TYR A 53 2.42 -3.14 3.90
N GLN A 54 2.33 -3.29 2.58
CA GLN A 54 1.96 -4.52 1.90
C GLN A 54 3.22 -5.17 1.32
N VAL A 55 3.51 -6.40 1.75
CA VAL A 55 4.52 -7.27 1.12
C VAL A 55 3.79 -8.31 0.28
N ALA A 56 4.15 -8.42 -0.99
CA ALA A 56 3.59 -9.34 -1.97
C ALA A 56 4.71 -10.22 -2.53
N VAL A 57 4.91 -11.40 -1.94
CA VAL A 57 6.04 -12.28 -2.29
C VAL A 57 5.78 -12.96 -3.62
N THR A 58 6.64 -12.72 -4.61
CA THR A 58 6.53 -13.33 -5.94
C THR A 58 6.99 -14.79 -5.92
N ASN A 59 6.31 -15.67 -6.67
CA ASN A 59 6.73 -17.05 -6.84
C ASN A 59 7.50 -17.15 -8.17
N ARG A 60 8.78 -17.54 -8.13
CA ARG A 60 9.72 -17.47 -9.29
C ARG A 60 9.34 -18.35 -10.51
N ARG A 61 8.19 -19.02 -10.51
CA ARG A 61 7.79 -20.04 -11.51
C ARG A 61 6.48 -19.76 -12.26
N THR A 62 5.81 -18.63 -12.03
CA THR A 62 4.43 -18.45 -12.52
C THR A 62 4.30 -17.74 -13.87
N VAL A 63 3.56 -18.43 -14.73
CA VAL A 63 3.01 -18.15 -16.07
C VAL A 63 2.47 -16.72 -16.27
N ASP A 64 2.43 -16.25 -17.52
CA ASP A 64 1.97 -14.92 -17.98
C ASP A 64 0.65 -14.42 -17.36
N THR A 65 -0.26 -15.30 -16.98
CA THR A 65 -1.57 -14.94 -16.39
C THR A 65 -1.45 -14.22 -15.05
N TYR A 66 -0.35 -14.42 -14.31
CA TYR A 66 -0.12 -13.71 -13.05
C TYR A 66 0.40 -12.28 -13.27
N ARG A 67 1.03 -11.99 -14.42
CA ARG A 67 1.61 -10.68 -14.70
C ARG A 67 0.54 -9.59 -14.76
N VAL A 68 -0.58 -9.87 -15.44
CA VAL A 68 -1.69 -8.91 -15.55
C VAL A 68 -2.23 -8.54 -14.17
N TYR A 69 -2.50 -9.53 -13.30
CA TYR A 69 -2.97 -9.26 -11.95
C TYR A 69 -1.94 -8.48 -11.11
N GLN A 70 -0.66 -8.80 -11.27
CA GLN A 70 0.42 -8.09 -10.58
C GLN A 70 0.50 -6.63 -11.04
N ASP A 71 0.46 -6.39 -12.35
CA ASP A 71 0.48 -5.06 -12.94
C ASP A 71 -0.72 -4.23 -12.47
N GLU A 72 -1.92 -4.81 -12.47
CA GLU A 72 -3.13 -4.14 -11.96
C GLU A 72 -3.00 -3.74 -10.48
N CYS A 73 -2.43 -4.62 -9.64
CA CYS A 73 -2.20 -4.31 -8.23
C CYS A 73 -1.15 -3.21 -8.06
N LEU A 74 -0.07 -3.25 -8.83
CA LEU A 74 0.99 -2.24 -8.79
C LEU A 74 0.50 -0.88 -9.30
N ASP A 75 -0.31 -0.84 -10.35
CA ASP A 75 -0.96 0.35 -10.85
C ASP A 75 -1.90 0.95 -9.81
N LEU A 76 -2.74 0.13 -9.20
CA LEU A 76 -3.64 0.59 -8.16
C LEU A 76 -2.87 1.13 -6.94
N ALA A 77 -1.77 0.49 -6.55
CA ALA A 77 -0.89 0.98 -5.50
C ALA A 77 -0.30 2.36 -5.84
N ARG A 78 0.20 2.54 -7.07
CA ARG A 78 0.68 3.83 -7.59
C ARG A 78 -0.42 4.89 -7.57
N THR A 79 -1.64 4.54 -7.99
CA THR A 79 -2.79 5.45 -7.95
C THR A 79 -3.09 5.91 -6.53
N ILE A 80 -3.13 5.01 -5.55
CA ILE A 80 -3.38 5.37 -4.13
C ILE A 80 -2.33 6.37 -3.62
N VAL A 81 -1.05 6.11 -3.89
CA VAL A 81 0.05 7.01 -3.48
C VAL A 81 -0.01 8.37 -4.17
N ALA A 82 -0.47 8.41 -5.43
CA ALA A 82 -0.63 9.66 -6.16
C ALA A 82 -1.85 10.47 -5.73
N GLU A 83 -2.95 9.80 -5.38
CA GLU A 83 -4.25 10.40 -5.02
C GLU A 83 -4.24 11.01 -3.63
N PHE A 84 -3.65 10.34 -2.63
CA PHE A 84 -3.65 10.82 -1.26
C PHE A 84 -2.30 11.40 -0.88
N LYS A 85 -2.29 12.71 -0.61
CA LYS A 85 -1.12 13.47 -0.17
C LYS A 85 -1.50 14.35 1.00
N ASP A 86 -0.53 14.60 1.86
CA ASP A 86 -0.62 15.61 2.91
C ASP A 86 0.43 16.69 2.63
N PRO A 87 0.03 17.93 2.28
CA PRO A 87 0.96 19.03 2.05
C PRO A 87 1.87 19.34 3.25
N SER A 88 1.43 19.04 4.47
CA SER A 88 2.23 19.24 5.69
C SER A 88 3.23 18.11 5.95
N ARG A 89 3.08 16.98 5.24
CA ARG A 89 3.91 15.78 5.34
C ARG A 89 4.24 15.23 3.95
N PRO A 90 5.04 15.94 3.13
CA PRO A 90 5.33 15.55 1.74
C PRO A 90 6.07 14.21 1.62
N GLU A 91 6.73 13.76 2.69
CA GLU A 91 7.41 12.47 2.80
C GLU A 91 6.45 11.30 3.08
N TRP A 92 5.26 11.58 3.61
CA TRP A 92 4.29 10.54 3.95
C TRP A 92 3.75 9.87 2.70
N LYS A 93 3.70 8.54 2.73
CA LYS A 93 3.08 7.72 1.69
C LYS A 93 1.96 6.90 2.33
N PRO A 94 0.74 6.91 1.78
CA PRO A 94 -0.36 6.12 2.33
C PRO A 94 -0.11 4.62 2.25
N LEU A 95 0.69 4.19 1.27
CA LEU A 95 0.93 2.80 0.94
C LEU A 95 2.39 2.60 0.54
N ILE A 96 3.01 1.59 1.15
CA ILE A 96 4.29 1.03 0.72
C ILE A 96 4.00 -0.40 0.24
N PHE A 97 4.27 -0.67 -1.03
CA PHE A 97 4.04 -1.97 -1.65
C PHE A 97 5.40 -2.58 -2.02
N GLN A 98 5.77 -3.67 -1.37
CA GLN A 98 7.03 -4.39 -1.56
C GLN A 98 6.77 -5.71 -2.28
N THR A 99 7.52 -6.00 -3.32
CA THR A 99 7.45 -7.28 -4.05
C THR A 99 8.62 -8.22 -3.74
N ASP A 100 9.67 -7.67 -3.12
CA ASP A 100 10.83 -8.40 -2.66
C ASP A 100 10.58 -8.84 -1.22
N GLY A 101 10.57 -10.15 -0.99
CA GLY A 101 10.41 -10.79 0.31
C GLY A 101 11.47 -11.85 0.53
#